data_AF-A0A849E259-F1
#
_entry.id   AF-A0A849E259-F1
#
_cell.length_a   1.000
_cell.length_b   1.000
_cell.length_c   1.000
_cell.angle_alpha   90.00
_cell.angle_beta   90.00
_cell.angle_gamma   90.00
#
_symmetry.space_group_name_H-M   'P 1'
#
loop_
_entity.id
_entity.type
_entity.pdbx_description
1 polymer ?
#
loop_
_entity_poly.entity_id
_entity_poly.type
_entity_poly.pdbx_seq_one_letter_code
_entity_poly.pdbx_strand_id
1 'polypeptide(L)'
;PQAKVILVDRHPLDACVAMYKQIFQGIYEFSYDLDDLGVYVSQMKQLMQHWQESYPDNVFVITYEDLVNNTEHTLRAACRFLNIDFEVECLRQHTSADVSTTASAAQVREKVYSSSIGKWQAYKKHLGVLEKYFPQ
;
A
#
# COMPACT_ATOMS: atom_id res chain seq x y z
N PRO A 1 4.68 19.35 16.71
CA PRO A 1 5.34 18.22 15.98
C PRO A 1 5.62 18.60 14.52
N GLN A 2 6.85 18.46 14.04
CA GLN A 2 7.25 18.83 12.66
C GLN A 2 7.30 17.63 11.70
N ALA A 3 6.99 16.43 12.17
CA ALA A 3 7.03 15.23 11.34
C ALA A 3 5.99 15.30 10.21
N LYS A 4 6.42 14.84 9.03
CA LYS A 4 5.58 14.59 7.86
C LYS A 4 5.39 13.09 7.70
N VAL A 5 4.19 12.65 7.36
CA VAL A 5 3.83 11.23 7.21
C VAL A 5 3.27 11.01 5.80
N ILE A 6 3.80 10.01 5.11
CA ILE A 6 3.22 9.51 3.87
C ILE A 6 2.50 8.20 4.18
N LEU A 7 1.21 8.15 3.89
CA LEU A 7 0.42 6.94 3.97
C LEU A 7 0.26 6.36 2.57
N VAL A 8 0.51 5.07 2.41
CA VAL A 8 0.33 4.37 1.13
C VAL A 8 -0.98 3.62 1.17
N ASP A 9 -1.94 4.07 0.38
CA ASP A 9 -3.20 3.37 0.18
C ASP A 9 -3.09 2.36 -0.97
N ARG A 10 -3.87 1.30 -0.91
CA ARG A 10 -3.94 0.30 -1.98
C ARG A 10 -5.39 -0.13 -2.16
N HIS A 11 -5.73 -0.61 -3.36
CA HIS A 11 -7.03 -1.23 -3.59
C HIS A 11 -7.33 -2.29 -2.50
N PRO A 12 -8.44 -2.17 -1.76
CA PRO A 12 -8.67 -2.97 -0.55
C PRO A 12 -8.72 -4.48 -0.83
N LEU A 13 -9.30 -4.87 -1.96
CA LEU A 13 -9.34 -6.29 -2.35
C LEU A 13 -7.96 -6.84 -2.73
N ASP A 14 -7.07 -6.03 -3.32
CA ASP A 14 -5.69 -6.46 -3.59
C ASP A 14 -4.90 -6.59 -2.29
N ALA A 15 -5.14 -5.70 -1.31
CA ALA A 15 -4.52 -5.79 0.01
C ALA A 15 -4.97 -7.06 0.76
N CYS A 16 -6.28 -7.36 0.79
CA CYS A 16 -6.82 -8.57 1.40
C CYS A 16 -6.22 -9.82 0.77
N VAL A 17 -6.23 -9.93 -0.56
CA VAL A 17 -5.68 -11.10 -1.27
C VAL A 17 -4.17 -11.23 -1.06
N ALA A 18 -3.43 -10.12 -1.00
CA ALA A 18 -1.99 -10.16 -0.73
C ALA A 18 -1.70 -10.69 0.68
N MET A 19 -2.42 -10.20 1.70
CA MET A 19 -2.25 -10.67 3.08
C MET A 19 -2.68 -12.13 3.25
N TYR A 20 -3.82 -12.51 2.67
CA TYR A 20 -4.34 -13.87 2.75
C TYR A 20 -3.40 -14.93 2.19
N LYS A 21 -2.66 -14.59 1.14
CA LYS A 21 -1.71 -15.51 0.49
C LYS A 21 -0.34 -15.55 1.15
N GLN A 22 -0.02 -14.59 2.00
CA GLN A 22 1.30 -14.47 2.60
C GLN A 22 1.39 -15.32 3.87
N ILE A 23 2.42 -16.16 3.97
CA ILE A 23 2.67 -16.95 5.18
C ILE A 23 3.45 -16.10 6.17
N PHE A 24 2.77 -15.63 7.20
CA PHE A 24 3.31 -14.83 8.31
C PHE A 24 3.69 -15.65 9.56
N GLN A 25 3.80 -16.98 9.45
CA GLN A 25 4.21 -17.86 10.56
C GLN A 25 3.41 -17.66 11.86
N GLY A 26 2.11 -17.37 11.74
CA GLY A 26 1.20 -17.19 12.89
C GLY A 26 1.29 -15.83 13.59
N ILE A 27 2.10 -14.88 13.12
CA ILE A 27 2.22 -13.54 13.75
C ILE A 27 0.96 -12.70 13.52
N TYR A 28 0.31 -12.86 12.36
CA TYR A 28 -0.88 -12.12 11.96
C TYR A 28 -2.03 -13.09 11.71
N GLU A 29 -2.63 -13.64 12.76
CA GLU A 29 -3.69 -14.66 12.64
C GLU A 29 -4.89 -14.15 11.81
N PHE A 30 -5.24 -12.88 11.97
CA PHE A 30 -6.31 -12.21 11.22
C PHE A 30 -6.11 -12.28 9.70
N SER A 31 -4.88 -12.50 9.21
CA SER A 31 -4.63 -12.51 7.77
C SER A 31 -5.19 -13.74 7.06
N TYR A 32 -5.61 -14.78 7.78
CA TYR A 32 -6.09 -16.04 7.18
C TYR A 32 -7.61 -16.23 7.27
N ASP A 33 -8.33 -15.20 7.70
CA ASP A 33 -9.77 -15.14 7.62
C ASP A 33 -10.18 -13.92 6.78
N LEU A 34 -10.99 -14.13 5.75
CA LEU A 34 -11.40 -13.05 4.84
C LEU A 34 -12.31 -12.04 5.54
N ASP A 35 -13.06 -12.45 6.56
CA ASP A 35 -13.91 -11.55 7.31
C ASP A 35 -13.08 -10.61 8.19
N ASP A 36 -12.13 -11.19 8.94
CA ASP A 36 -11.19 -10.41 9.77
C ASP A 36 -10.34 -9.46 8.93
N LEU A 37 -9.89 -9.91 7.75
CA LEU A 37 -9.21 -9.04 6.78
C LEU A 37 -10.10 -7.87 6.34
N GLY A 38 -11.38 -8.12 6.08
CA GLY A 38 -12.33 -7.08 5.72
C GLY A 38 -12.51 -6.04 6.82
N VAL A 39 -12.63 -6.49 8.07
CA VAL A 39 -12.65 -5.61 9.25
C VAL A 39 -11.36 -4.80 9.34
N TYR A 40 -10.20 -5.46 9.30
CA TYR A 40 -8.91 -4.81 9.48
C TYR A 40 -8.64 -3.76 8.40
N VAL A 41 -8.82 -4.12 7.12
CA VAL A 41 -8.55 -3.21 6.01
C VAL A 41 -9.52 -2.05 6.00
N SER A 42 -10.81 -2.26 6.28
CA SER A 42 -11.79 -1.16 6.34
C SER A 42 -11.48 -0.17 7.47
N GLN A 43 -11.09 -0.67 8.65
CA GLN A 43 -10.67 0.18 9.77
C GLN A 43 -9.38 0.94 9.46
N MET A 44 -8.40 0.30 8.81
CA MET A 44 -7.18 0.97 8.37
C MET A 44 -7.49 2.12 7.40
N LYS A 45 -8.42 1.94 6.45
CA LYS A 45 -8.84 3.02 5.54
C LYS A 45 -9.51 4.18 6.28
N GLN A 46 -10.40 3.88 7.23
CA GLN A 46 -11.03 4.91 8.08
C GLN A 46 -9.98 5.67 8.89
N LEU A 47 -8.98 4.98 9.43
CA LEU A 47 -7.89 5.58 10.18
C LEU A 47 -7.03 6.48 9.30
N MET A 48 -6.69 6.04 8.09
CA MET A 48 -5.95 6.86 7.12
C MET A 48 -6.71 8.14 6.77
N GLN A 49 -8.02 8.04 6.51
CA GLN A 49 -8.89 9.19 6.27
C GLN A 49 -8.89 10.15 7.46
N HIS A 50 -9.07 9.63 8.68
CA HIS A 50 -9.06 10.43 9.90
C HIS A 50 -7.77 11.25 10.05
N TRP A 51 -6.61 10.63 9.83
CA TRP A 51 -5.32 11.33 9.93
C TRP A 51 -5.13 12.37 8.84
N GLN A 52 -5.56 12.07 7.61
CA GLN A 52 -5.52 13.03 6.50
C GLN A 52 -6.38 14.25 6.78
N GLU A 53 -7.59 14.06 7.31
CA GLU A 53 -8.51 15.15 7.66
C GLU A 53 -8.03 15.96 8.87
N SER A 54 -7.46 15.29 9.87
CA SER A 54 -7.00 15.93 11.11
C SER A 54 -5.69 16.69 10.94
N TYR A 55 -4.85 16.28 9.97
CA TYR A 55 -3.52 16.84 9.76
C TYR A 55 -3.17 16.98 8.27
N PRO A 56 -3.95 17.77 7.49
CA PRO A 56 -3.77 17.87 6.03
C PRO A 56 -2.38 18.38 5.62
N ASP A 57 -1.74 19.18 6.48
CA ASP A 57 -0.38 19.68 6.23
C ASP A 57 0.72 18.69 6.64
N ASN A 58 0.41 17.67 7.44
CA ASN A 58 1.39 16.71 7.97
C ASN A 58 1.15 15.27 7.52
N VAL A 59 0.03 14.96 6.87
CA VAL A 59 -0.32 13.62 6.37
C VAL A 59 -0.68 13.73 4.89
N PHE A 60 0.06 12.98 4.06
CA PHE A 60 -0.19 12.88 2.63
C PHE A 60 -0.44 11.43 2.24
N VAL A 61 -1.51 11.19 1.49
CA VAL A 61 -1.87 9.85 1.02
C VAL A 61 -1.44 9.70 -0.44
N ILE A 62 -0.70 8.64 -0.73
CA ILE A 62 -0.41 8.20 -2.09
C ILE A 62 -1.10 6.86 -2.33
N THR A 63 -1.63 6.65 -3.55
CA THR A 63 -2.12 5.33 -3.92
C THR A 63 -0.97 4.50 -4.47
N TYR A 64 -0.95 3.21 -4.16
CA TYR A 64 0.02 2.26 -4.68
C TYR A 64 -0.08 2.18 -6.21
N GLU A 65 -1.30 2.23 -6.73
CA GLU A 65 -1.60 2.19 -8.15
C GLU A 65 -0.99 3.39 -8.89
N ASP A 66 -1.07 4.61 -8.34
CA ASP A 66 -0.41 5.78 -8.92
C ASP A 66 1.10 5.75 -8.72
N LEU A 67 1.58 5.23 -7.59
CA LEU A 67 3.01 5.06 -7.37
C LEU A 67 3.62 4.11 -8.41
N VAL A 68 2.88 3.08 -8.83
CA VAL A 68 3.34 2.10 -9.82
C VAL A 68 3.18 2.60 -11.24
N ASN A 69 2.01 3.16 -11.59
CA ASN A 69 1.71 3.54 -12.97
C ASN A 69 2.27 4.92 -13.34
N ASN A 70 2.46 5.80 -12.35
CA ASN A 70 2.88 7.19 -12.51
C ASN A 70 4.02 7.54 -11.53
N THR A 71 5.03 6.67 -11.41
CA THR A 71 6.07 6.74 -10.36
C THR A 71 6.71 8.12 -10.22
N GLU A 72 7.20 8.72 -11.30
CA GLU A 72 7.85 10.04 -11.23
C GLU A 72 6.90 11.13 -10.74
N HIS A 73 5.66 11.15 -11.25
CA HIS A 73 4.66 12.11 -10.82
C HIS A 73 4.36 11.97 -9.32
N THR A 74 4.14 10.73 -8.86
CA THR A 74 3.83 10.43 -7.46
C THR A 74 5.00 10.76 -6.53
N LEU A 75 6.24 10.44 -6.92
CA LEU A 75 7.43 10.78 -6.12
C LEU A 75 7.66 12.30 -6.07
N ARG A 76 7.46 13.02 -7.18
CA ARG A 76 7.57 14.49 -7.18
C ARG A 76 6.53 15.13 -6.26
N ALA A 77 5.30 14.62 -6.24
CA ALA A 77 4.27 15.08 -5.31
C ALA A 77 4.66 14.81 -3.85
N ALA A 78 5.19 13.62 -3.56
CA ALA A 78 5.69 13.27 -2.23
C ALA A 78 6.86 14.17 -1.80
N CYS A 79 7.88 14.38 -2.64
CA CYS A 79 8.99 15.30 -2.36
C CYS A 79 8.49 16.72 -2.06
N ARG A 80 7.54 17.23 -2.85
CA ARG A 80 6.93 18.54 -2.62
C ARG A 80 6.25 18.61 -1.26
N PHE A 81 5.46 17.60 -0.89
CA PHE A 81 4.81 17.55 0.41
C PHE A 81 5.80 17.51 1.60
N LEU A 82 6.91 16.79 1.41
CA LEU A 82 8.00 16.68 2.39
C LEU A 82 8.91 17.92 2.44
N ASN A 83 8.74 18.89 1.52
CA ASN A 83 9.63 20.05 1.35
C ASN A 83 11.09 19.66 1.08
N ILE A 84 11.31 18.63 0.25
CA ILE A 84 12.64 18.22 -0.21
C ILE A 84 12.74 18.28 -1.73
N ASP A 85 13.96 18.43 -2.23
CA ASP A 85 14.22 18.39 -3.66
C ASP A 85 14.05 16.98 -4.22
N PHE A 86 13.51 16.89 -5.43
CA PHE A 86 13.42 15.63 -6.16
C PHE A 86 14.73 15.33 -6.85
N GLU A 87 15.28 14.15 -6.61
CA GLU A 87 16.47 13.63 -7.30
C GLU A 87 16.08 12.54 -8.30
N VAL A 88 16.65 12.58 -9.51
CA VAL A 88 16.37 11.57 -10.57
C VAL A 88 16.77 10.16 -10.12
N GLU A 89 17.75 10.04 -9.23
CA GLU A 89 18.17 8.76 -8.65
C GLU A 89 17.06 8.10 -7.82
N CYS A 90 16.06 8.85 -7.32
CA CYS A 90 14.87 8.27 -6.67
C CYS A 90 14.08 7.33 -7.59
N LEU A 91 14.24 7.42 -8.92
CA LEU A 91 13.62 6.53 -9.89
C LEU A 91 14.38 5.21 -10.08
N ARG A 92 15.62 5.11 -9.58
CA ARG A 92 16.50 3.95 -9.76
C ARG A 92 16.55 3.03 -8.54
N GLN A 93 15.41 2.83 -7.88
CA GLN A 93 15.33 2.08 -6.61
C GLN A 93 15.89 0.64 -6.72
N HIS A 94 15.80 0.01 -7.89
CA HIS A 94 16.29 -1.35 -8.15
C HIS A 94 17.83 -1.48 -8.22
N THR A 95 18.60 -0.38 -8.17
CA THR A 95 20.09 -0.43 -8.12
C THR A 95 20.65 -0.23 -6.72
N SER A 96 19.81 0.04 -5.72
CA SER A 96 20.27 0.24 -4.34
C SER A 96 20.52 -1.12 -3.67
N ALA A 97 21.72 -1.33 -3.13
CA ALA A 97 22.19 -2.61 -2.60
C ALA A 97 21.62 -2.98 -1.21
N ASP A 98 20.73 -2.16 -0.66
CA ASP A 98 20.20 -2.36 0.69
C ASP A 98 19.19 -3.51 0.75
N VAL A 99 19.51 -4.49 1.57
CA VAL A 99 18.70 -5.69 1.75
C VAL A 99 17.55 -5.35 2.69
N SER A 100 16.34 -5.20 2.15
CA SER A 100 15.13 -5.26 2.98
C SER A 100 15.01 -6.65 3.63
N THR A 101 14.71 -6.70 4.92
CA THR A 101 14.45 -7.94 5.68
C THR A 101 12.95 -8.24 5.81
N THR A 102 12.09 -7.42 5.23
CA THR A 102 10.63 -7.58 5.28
C THR A 102 10.16 -8.69 4.34
N ALA A 103 8.94 -9.22 4.54
CA ALA A 103 8.34 -10.23 3.66
C ALA A 103 8.24 -9.78 2.17
N SER A 104 8.28 -8.47 1.91
CA SER A 104 8.33 -7.87 0.57
C SER A 104 9.76 -7.72 0.01
N ALA A 105 10.80 -8.23 0.66
CA ALA A 105 12.19 -8.03 0.23
C ALA A 105 12.48 -8.48 -1.21
N ALA A 106 11.91 -9.61 -1.64
CA ALA A 106 12.04 -10.07 -3.03
C ALA A 106 11.35 -9.12 -4.02
N GLN A 107 10.26 -8.50 -3.57
CA GLN A 107 9.40 -7.59 -4.34
C GLN A 107 10.02 -6.19 -4.49
N VAL A 108 10.74 -5.71 -3.48
CA VAL A 108 11.45 -4.41 -3.52
C VAL A 108 12.63 -4.43 -4.50
N ARG A 109 13.19 -5.61 -4.80
CA ARG A 109 14.36 -5.77 -5.69
C ARG A 109 14.03 -5.74 -7.18
N GLU A 110 12.76 -5.86 -7.56
CA GLU A 110 12.36 -5.74 -8.96
C GLU A 110 12.03 -4.29 -9.31
N LYS A 111 12.05 -3.96 -10.61
CA LYS A 111 11.47 -2.70 -11.09
C LYS A 111 10.04 -2.59 -10.59
N VAL A 112 9.60 -1.38 -10.23
CA VAL A 112 8.20 -1.08 -9.90
C VAL A 112 7.30 -1.77 -10.93
N TYR A 113 6.56 -2.79 -10.49
CA TYR A 113 5.80 -3.67 -11.38
C TYR A 113 4.30 -3.54 -11.09
N SER A 114 3.51 -3.47 -12.16
CA SER A 114 2.04 -3.44 -12.11
C SER A 114 1.41 -4.81 -11.91
N SER A 115 2.21 -5.88 -11.87
CA SER A 115 1.70 -7.26 -11.80
C SER A 115 0.86 -7.51 -10.54
N SER A 116 1.07 -6.75 -9.48
CA SER A 116 0.38 -6.78 -8.17
C SER A 116 -0.96 -6.04 -8.15
N ILE A 117 -1.27 -5.23 -9.17
CA ILE A 117 -2.51 -4.47 -9.29
C ILE A 117 -3.57 -5.34 -9.97
N GLY A 118 -4.77 -5.40 -9.39
CA GLY A 118 -5.90 -6.14 -9.94
C GLY A 118 -5.80 -7.66 -9.78
N LYS A 119 -4.84 -8.18 -9.00
CA LYS A 119 -4.71 -9.63 -8.73
C LYS A 119 -5.97 -10.19 -8.07
N TRP A 120 -6.68 -9.38 -7.31
CA TRP A 120 -7.95 -9.78 -6.69
C TRP A 120 -8.99 -10.27 -7.70
N GLN A 121 -8.97 -9.78 -8.94
CA GLN A 121 -9.96 -10.14 -9.97
C GLN A 121 -9.93 -11.64 -10.29
N ALA A 122 -8.75 -12.26 -10.27
CA ALA A 122 -8.60 -13.71 -10.46
C ALA A 122 -9.30 -14.52 -9.37
N TYR A 123 -9.50 -13.92 -8.19
CA TYR A 123 -10.12 -14.54 -7.03
C TYR A 123 -11.54 -14.04 -6.78
N LYS A 124 -12.11 -13.16 -7.63
CA LYS A 124 -13.38 -12.46 -7.41
C LYS A 124 -14.51 -13.37 -6.92
N LYS A 125 -14.62 -14.59 -7.47
CA LYS A 125 -15.64 -15.60 -7.08
C LYS A 125 -15.54 -16.07 -5.62
N HIS A 126 -14.39 -15.91 -4.98
CA HIS A 126 -14.10 -16.35 -3.62
C HIS A 126 -14.10 -15.20 -2.60
N LEU A 127 -14.27 -13.96 -3.06
CA LEU A 127 -14.16 -12.77 -2.21
C LEU A 127 -15.52 -12.23 -1.75
N GLY A 128 -16.60 -12.98 -1.91
CA GLY A 128 -17.97 -12.50 -1.62
C GLY A 128 -18.15 -11.96 -0.20
N VAL A 129 -17.44 -12.51 0.79
CA VAL A 129 -17.46 -12.01 2.18
C VAL A 129 -16.96 -10.57 2.27
N LEU A 130 -16.03 -10.15 1.41
CA LEU A 130 -15.44 -8.81 1.44
C LEU A 130 -16.38 -7.72 0.89
N GLU A 131 -17.42 -8.08 0.13
CA GLU A 131 -18.35 -7.11 -0.46
C GLU A 131 -19.07 -6.26 0.59
N LYS A 132 -19.29 -6.81 1.80
CA LYS A 132 -19.92 -6.07 2.91
C LYS A 132 -19.04 -4.94 3.47
N TYR A 133 -17.72 -4.99 3.25
CA TYR A 133 -16.77 -3.97 3.69
C TYR A 133 -16.38 -3.01 2.56
N PHE A 134 -16.38 -3.50 1.32
CA PHE A 134 -15.96 -2.75 0.14
C PHE A 134 -17.01 -2.88 -0.97
N PRO A 135 -18.18 -2.22 -0.81
CA PRO A 135 -19.20 -2.21 -1.85
C PRO A 135 -18.65 -1.56 -3.13
N GLN A 136 -19.00 -2.15 -4.28
CA GLN A 136 -18.59 -1.69 -5.61
C GLN A 136 -19.38 -0.45 -6.06
#